data_AF-A0A183EK90-F1
#
_entry.id   AF-A0A183EK90-F1
#
_cell.length_a   1.000
_cell.length_b   1.000
_cell.length_c   1.000
_cell.angle_alpha   90.00
_cell.angle_beta   90.00
_cell.angle_gamma   90.00
#
_symmetry.space_group_name_H-M   'P 1'
#
loop_
_entity.id
_entity.type
_entity.pdbx_description
1 polymer ?
#
loop_
_entity_poly.entity_id
_entity_poly.type
_entity_poly.pdbx_seq_one_letter_code
_entity_poly.pdbx_strand_id
1 'polypeptide(L)'
;LGSADLVEEISVGGGEKIIQVTGVQNPGQAVSILIRGSNKLVLEEAERSIHDALCVIRCLVKKRALVSGGGAPEMEVAVQLRQLALERHGAEQYCWRAFADALEQVPYTLAENAGLNPIATVTEMRSQHANGKKNHGINVRRVRFSYYIKNKSLRLHPEAAHIFQICAGFSRDFRYNKPFRYESPNFIVN
;
A
#
# COMPACT_ATOMS: atom_id res chain seq x y z
N LEU A 1 7.71 -32.24 -23.84
CA LEU A 1 8.79 -31.22 -23.86
C LEU A 1 8.15 -29.87 -24.18
N GLY A 2 8.60 -28.78 -23.55
CA GLY A 2 8.17 -27.42 -23.89
C GLY A 2 8.86 -26.91 -25.16
N SER A 3 8.29 -25.90 -25.82
CA SER A 3 8.81 -25.29 -27.06
C SER A 3 9.02 -23.79 -26.88
N ALA A 4 10.13 -23.26 -27.41
CA ALA A 4 10.48 -21.84 -27.42
C ALA A 4 11.18 -21.50 -28.75
N ASP A 5 10.95 -20.29 -29.27
CA ASP A 5 11.48 -19.84 -30.55
C ASP A 5 12.96 -19.45 -30.48
N LEU A 6 13.39 -18.84 -29.38
CA LEU A 6 14.77 -18.36 -29.21
C LEU A 6 15.27 -18.56 -27.77
N VAL A 7 16.43 -19.21 -27.66
CA VAL A 7 17.19 -19.34 -26.41
C VAL A 7 18.58 -18.78 -26.68
N GLU A 8 18.92 -17.68 -26.03
CA GLU A 8 20.21 -17.02 -26.20
C GLU A 8 20.88 -16.70 -24.85
N GLU A 9 22.21 -16.74 -24.86
CA GLU A 9 23.03 -16.35 -23.72
C GLU A 9 23.42 -14.87 -23.88
N ILE A 10 22.94 -14.02 -22.98
CA ILE A 10 23.19 -12.58 -23.01
C ILE A 10 24.17 -12.24 -21.90
N SER A 11 25.24 -11.53 -22.23
CA SER A 11 26.11 -10.95 -21.21
C SER A 11 25.53 -9.62 -20.75
N VAL A 12 25.24 -9.51 -19.46
CA VAL A 12 24.57 -8.32 -18.90
C VAL A 12 25.59 -7.28 -18.39
N GLY A 13 26.88 -7.49 -18.63
CA GLY A 13 27.97 -6.66 -18.09
C GLY A 13 28.48 -7.17 -16.74
N GLY A 14 29.75 -6.90 -16.43
CA GLY A 14 30.42 -7.46 -15.25
C GLY A 14 30.93 -8.91 -15.41
N GLY A 15 30.88 -9.46 -16.64
CA GLY A 15 31.30 -10.83 -16.93
C GLY A 15 30.23 -11.90 -16.67
N GLU A 16 29.10 -11.51 -16.07
CA GLU A 16 27.96 -12.39 -15.84
C GLU A 16 27.17 -12.62 -17.14
N LYS A 17 26.64 -13.83 -17.25
CA LYS A 17 25.86 -14.28 -18.39
C LYS A 17 24.51 -14.82 -17.91
N ILE A 18 23.46 -14.49 -18.63
CA ILE A 18 22.10 -14.97 -18.36
C ILE A 18 21.56 -15.69 -19.58
N ILE A 19 20.71 -16.68 -19.36
CA ILE A 19 19.99 -17.34 -20.44
C ILE A 19 18.64 -16.65 -20.58
N GLN A 20 18.42 -16.02 -21.73
CA GLN A 20 17.15 -15.42 -22.09
C GLN A 20 16.39 -16.38 -23.01
N VAL A 21 15.19 -16.78 -22.58
CA VAL A 21 14.28 -17.61 -23.37
C VAL A 21 13.13 -16.73 -23.84
N THR A 22 12.96 -16.58 -25.15
CA THR A 22 11.90 -15.78 -25.77
C THR A 22 11.12 -16.61 -26.80
N GLY A 23 9.91 -16.15 -27.15
CA GLY A 23 9.05 -16.86 -28.11
C GLY A 23 8.52 -18.19 -27.59
N VAL A 24 8.13 -18.25 -26.32
CA VAL A 24 7.43 -19.43 -25.79
C VAL A 24 6.02 -19.47 -26.40
N GLN A 25 5.65 -20.54 -27.10
CA GLN A 25 4.36 -20.64 -27.82
C GLN A 25 3.14 -20.47 -26.90
N ASN A 26 3.25 -20.95 -25.66
CA ASN A 26 2.28 -20.74 -24.59
C ASN A 26 2.96 -20.04 -23.41
N PRO A 27 3.21 -18.73 -23.47
CA PRO A 27 3.90 -18.02 -22.40
C PRO A 27 3.02 -17.90 -21.13
N GLY A 28 1.73 -18.23 -21.24
CA GLY A 28 0.77 -18.08 -20.16
C GLY A 28 0.66 -16.62 -19.73
N GLN A 29 0.67 -16.38 -18.42
CA GLN A 29 0.71 -15.05 -17.81
C GLN A 29 2.04 -14.78 -17.09
N ALA A 30 3.09 -15.55 -17.41
CA ALA A 30 4.38 -15.49 -16.73
C ALA A 30 5.31 -14.50 -17.44
N VAL A 31 5.88 -13.57 -16.67
CA VAL A 31 6.93 -12.65 -17.11
C VAL A 31 8.05 -12.67 -16.07
N SER A 32 9.29 -12.62 -16.55
CA SER A 32 10.49 -12.57 -15.69
C SER A 32 11.05 -11.16 -15.68
N ILE A 33 11.33 -10.62 -14.49
CA ILE A 33 11.91 -9.29 -14.30
C ILE A 33 13.33 -9.48 -13.75
N LEU A 34 14.35 -9.04 -14.48
CA LEU A 34 15.74 -9.07 -14.04
C LEU A 34 16.08 -7.79 -13.27
N ILE A 35 16.49 -7.94 -12.01
CA ILE A 35 16.92 -6.84 -11.15
C ILE A 35 18.42 -6.98 -10.89
N ARG A 36 19.15 -5.87 -11.02
CA ARG A 36 20.58 -5.78 -10.68
C ARG A 36 20.78 -4.65 -9.68
N GLY A 37 21.63 -4.88 -8.70
CA GLY A 37 21.89 -3.94 -7.60
C GLY A 37 23.33 -4.05 -7.14
N SER A 38 23.83 -2.99 -6.51
CA SER A 38 25.22 -2.90 -6.04
C SER A 38 25.48 -3.75 -4.79
N ASN A 39 24.44 -4.06 -4.01
CA ASN A 39 24.53 -4.93 -2.84
C ASN A 39 23.23 -5.74 -2.66
N LYS A 40 23.30 -6.77 -1.81
CA LYS A 40 22.18 -7.66 -1.51
C LYS A 40 20.98 -6.92 -0.88
N LEU A 41 21.24 -5.93 -0.02
CA LEU A 41 20.18 -5.17 0.65
C LEU A 41 19.30 -4.37 -0.34
N VAL A 42 19.93 -3.77 -1.35
CA VAL A 42 19.22 -3.03 -2.42
C VAL A 42 18.42 -3.99 -3.29
N LEU A 43 18.95 -5.19 -3.59
CA LEU A 43 18.22 -6.22 -4.33
C LEU A 43 16.97 -6.69 -3.58
N GLU A 44 17.09 -6.99 -2.28
CA GLU A 44 15.95 -7.41 -1.44
C GLU A 44 14.88 -6.31 -1.34
N GLU A 45 15.28 -5.04 -1.22
CA GLU A 45 14.35 -3.93 -1.16
C GLU A 45 13.69 -3.63 -2.52
N ALA A 46 14.42 -3.81 -3.62
CA ALA A 46 13.88 -3.68 -4.97
C ALA A 46 12.86 -4.78 -5.29
N GLU A 47 13.13 -6.03 -4.91
CA GLU A 47 12.19 -7.14 -5.02
C GLU A 47 10.90 -6.85 -4.25
N ARG A 48 11.01 -6.43 -2.98
CA ARG A 48 9.87 -6.04 -2.15
C ARG A 48 9.06 -4.91 -2.79
N SER A 49 9.74 -3.85 -3.26
CA SER A 49 9.10 -2.69 -3.87
C SER A 49 8.31 -3.05 -5.13
N ILE A 50 8.85 -3.94 -5.97
CA ILE A 50 8.16 -4.42 -7.18
C ILE A 50 6.98 -5.30 -6.81
N HIS A 51 7.12 -6.17 -5.81
CA HIS A 51 6.02 -7.00 -5.32
C HIS A 51 4.84 -6.16 -4.83
N ASP A 52 5.11 -5.13 -4.02
CA ASP A 52 4.09 -4.21 -3.52
C ASP A 52 3.41 -3.45 -4.67
N ALA A 53 4.18 -2.96 -5.64
CA ALA A 53 3.65 -2.25 -6.81
C ALA A 53 2.72 -3.14 -7.65
N LEU A 54 3.12 -4.39 -7.92
CA LEU A 54 2.31 -5.36 -8.65
C LEU A 54 1.02 -5.71 -7.90
N CYS A 55 1.08 -5.82 -6.57
CA CYS A 55 -0.09 -6.02 -5.73
C CYS A 55 -1.09 -4.86 -5.87
N VAL A 56 -0.62 -3.60 -5.85
CA VAL A 56 -1.48 -2.42 -6.05
C VAL A 56 -2.08 -2.38 -7.44
N ILE A 57 -1.29 -2.61 -8.48
CA ILE A 57 -1.76 -2.62 -9.88
C ILE A 57 -2.83 -3.71 -10.07
N ARG A 58 -2.60 -4.91 -9.53
CA ARG A 58 -3.59 -6.00 -9.58
C ARG A 58 -4.91 -5.61 -8.94
N CYS A 59 -4.88 -4.92 -7.79
CA CYS A 59 -6.09 -4.42 -7.13
C CYS A 59 -6.82 -3.39 -8.00
N LEU A 60 -6.09 -2.47 -8.62
CA LEU A 60 -6.64 -1.44 -9.52
C LEU A 60 -7.26 -2.00 -10.79
N VAL A 61 -6.63 -3.02 -11.39
CA VAL A 61 -7.16 -3.69 -12.58
C VAL A 61 -8.47 -4.42 -12.25
N LYS A 62 -8.55 -5.06 -11.08
CA LYS A 62 -9.78 -5.75 -10.63
C LYS A 62 -10.89 -4.79 -10.21
N LYS A 63 -10.55 -3.74 -9.46
CA LYS A 63 -11.50 -2.73 -8.96
C LYS A 63 -10.90 -1.34 -9.15
N ARG A 64 -11.56 -0.51 -9.96
CA ARG A 64 -11.16 0.88 -10.23
C ARG A 64 -11.64 1.84 -9.14
N ALA A 65 -11.31 1.54 -7.89
CA ALA A 65 -11.64 2.35 -6.72
C ALA A 65 -10.36 2.72 -5.96
N LEU A 66 -10.29 3.97 -5.51
CA LEU A 66 -9.17 4.50 -4.73
C LEU A 66 -9.70 5.31 -3.55
N VAL A 67 -8.96 5.30 -2.45
CA VAL A 67 -9.18 6.15 -1.28
C VAL A 67 -7.90 6.95 -1.04
N SER A 68 -8.03 8.15 -0.48
CA SER A 68 -6.87 8.92 0.00
C SER A 68 -6.13 8.15 1.09
N GLY A 69 -4.80 8.10 1.02
CA GLY A 69 -3.97 7.55 2.10
C GLY A 69 -3.64 8.60 3.18
N GLY A 70 -2.60 8.32 3.97
CA GLY A 70 -2.05 9.30 4.92
C GLY A 70 -2.96 9.59 6.12
N GLY A 71 -3.76 8.62 6.56
CA GLY A 71 -4.66 8.76 7.72
C GLY A 71 -5.99 9.48 7.42
N ALA A 72 -6.22 9.91 6.17
CA ALA A 72 -7.41 10.64 5.77
C ALA A 72 -8.73 9.87 6.03
N PRO A 73 -8.87 8.58 5.64
CA PRO A 73 -10.12 7.86 5.88
C PRO A 73 -10.34 7.59 7.37
N GLU A 74 -9.29 7.31 8.13
CA GLU A 74 -9.37 7.11 9.58
C GLU A 74 -9.84 8.40 10.29
N MET A 75 -9.30 9.56 9.90
CA MET A 75 -9.74 10.85 10.43
C MET A 75 -11.18 11.18 10.04
N GLU A 76 -11.57 10.93 8.79
CA GLU A 76 -12.94 11.19 8.34
C GLU A 76 -13.95 10.35 9.13
N VAL A 77 -13.66 9.06 9.32
CA VAL A 77 -14.50 8.17 10.13
C VAL A 77 -14.52 8.61 11.59
N ALA A 78 -13.38 9.00 12.16
CA ALA A 78 -13.31 9.51 13.54
C ALA A 78 -14.17 10.78 13.74
N VAL A 79 -14.15 11.73 12.80
CA VAL A 79 -14.99 12.94 12.86
C VAL A 79 -16.48 12.58 12.77
N GLN A 80 -16.87 11.70 11.84
CA GLN A 80 -18.27 11.29 11.70
C GLN A 80 -18.77 10.52 12.93
N LEU A 81 -17.97 9.61 13.47
CA LEU A 81 -18.32 8.85 14.68
C LEU A 81 -18.49 9.76 15.90
N ARG A 82 -17.68 10.81 16.04
CA ARG A 82 -17.88 11.78 17.11
C ARG A 82 -19.18 12.56 16.98
N GLN A 83 -19.57 12.90 15.75
CA GLN A 83 -20.86 13.55 15.51
C GLN A 83 -22.02 12.60 15.86
N LEU A 84 -21.96 11.35 15.40
CA LEU A 84 -22.97 10.34 15.70
C LEU A 84 -23.02 9.97 17.18
N ALA A 85 -21.90 10.05 17.90
CA ALA A 85 -21.87 9.82 19.34
C ALA A 85 -22.71 10.84 20.12
N LEU A 86 -22.86 12.08 19.62
CA LEU A 86 -23.71 13.11 20.25
C LEU A 86 -25.20 12.77 20.16
N GLU A 87 -25.60 11.97 19.17
CA GLU A 87 -26.98 11.53 18.98
C GLU A 87 -27.32 10.29 19.84
N ARG A 88 -26.31 9.65 20.44
CA ARG A 88 -26.49 8.48 21.31
C ARG A 88 -26.62 8.91 22.77
N HIS A 89 -27.33 8.09 23.55
CA HIS A 89 -27.55 8.33 24.97
C HIS A 89 -26.95 7.20 25.81
N GLY A 90 -26.52 7.53 27.03
CA GLY A 90 -26.00 6.55 27.98
C GLY A 90 -24.61 6.03 27.63
N ALA A 91 -24.35 4.75 27.92
CA ALA A 91 -23.03 4.14 27.79
C ALA A 91 -22.49 4.12 26.34
N GLU A 92 -23.39 4.02 25.36
CA GLU A 92 -23.03 3.93 23.93
C GLU A 92 -22.27 5.16 23.44
N GLN A 93 -22.62 6.36 23.91
CA GLN A 93 -21.93 7.59 23.57
C GLN A 93 -20.43 7.52 23.88
N TYR A 94 -20.08 6.96 25.05
CA TYR A 94 -18.69 6.82 25.48
C TYR A 94 -17.95 5.79 24.61
N CYS A 95 -18.60 4.68 24.27
CA CYS A 95 -18.01 3.65 23.40
C CYS A 95 -17.68 4.20 22.01
N TRP A 96 -18.60 4.96 21.40
CA TRP A 96 -18.40 5.54 20.07
C TRP A 96 -17.27 6.57 20.07
N ARG A 97 -17.21 7.41 21.12
CA ARG A 97 -16.13 8.38 21.28
C ARG A 97 -14.77 7.69 21.45
N ALA A 98 -14.70 6.65 22.30
CA ALA A 98 -13.48 5.87 22.49
C ALA A 98 -13.00 5.21 21.19
N PHE A 99 -13.92 4.70 20.37
CA PHE A 99 -13.58 4.12 19.08
C PHE A 99 -13.06 5.19 18.09
N ALA A 100 -13.67 6.38 18.07
CA ALA A 100 -13.16 7.49 17.27
C ALA A 100 -11.74 7.93 17.70
N ASP A 101 -11.47 7.97 19.01
CA ASP A 101 -10.14 8.29 19.54
C ASP A 101 -9.10 7.21 19.19
N ALA A 102 -9.53 5.93 19.10
CA ALA A 102 -8.69 4.83 18.64
C ALA A 102 -8.31 4.96 17.16
N LEU A 103 -9.23 5.38 16.29
CA LEU A 103 -8.96 5.62 14.87
C LEU A 103 -7.94 6.75 14.66
N GLU A 104 -7.94 7.78 15.51
CA GLU A 104 -6.94 8.85 15.45
C GLU A 104 -5.53 8.43 15.84
N GLN A 105 -5.34 7.25 16.45
CA GLN A 105 -4.00 6.73 16.71
C GLN A 105 -3.23 6.48 15.41
N VAL A 106 -3.91 6.12 14.32
CA VAL A 106 -3.26 5.88 13.01
C VAL A 106 -2.58 7.15 12.47
N PRO A 107 -3.29 8.29 12.26
CA PRO A 107 -2.64 9.53 11.84
C PRO A 107 -1.66 10.08 12.89
N TYR A 108 -1.90 9.83 14.19
CA TYR A 108 -0.95 10.21 15.24
C TYR A 108 0.41 9.52 15.06
N THR A 109 0.40 8.19 14.97
CA THR A 109 1.62 7.39 14.77
C THR A 109 2.27 7.66 13.41
N LEU A 110 1.49 7.95 12.37
CA LEU A 110 2.04 8.39 11.08
C LEU A 110 2.77 9.74 11.19
N ALA A 111 2.24 10.69 11.97
CA ALA A 111 2.89 11.98 12.20
C ALA A 111 4.19 11.81 13.00
N GLU A 112 4.16 10.97 14.05
CA GLU A 112 5.34 10.64 14.87
C GLU A 112 6.45 10.00 14.04
N ASN A 113 6.12 8.99 13.24
CA ASN A 113 7.06 8.32 12.34
C ASN A 113 7.60 9.25 11.24
N ALA A 114 6.87 10.31 10.91
CA ALA A 114 7.28 11.33 9.95
C ALA A 114 8.12 12.45 10.59
N GLY A 115 8.33 12.43 11.92
CA GLY A 115 9.03 13.50 12.65
C GLY A 115 8.23 14.80 12.77
N LEU A 116 6.92 14.76 12.56
CA LEU A 116 6.01 15.90 12.76
C LEU A 116 5.56 15.99 14.21
N ASN A 117 5.08 17.16 14.65
CA ASN A 117 4.39 17.27 15.93
C ASN A 117 3.03 16.55 15.84
N PRO A 118 2.82 15.41 16.52
CA PRO A 118 1.62 14.60 16.30
C PRO A 118 0.34 15.30 16.76
N ILE A 119 0.40 16.03 17.89
CA ILE A 119 -0.75 16.73 18.47
C ILE A 119 -1.21 17.84 17.53
N ALA A 120 -0.28 18.68 17.06
CA ALA A 120 -0.60 19.75 16.12
C ALA A 120 -1.16 19.19 14.81
N THR A 121 -0.55 18.11 14.31
CA THR A 121 -0.93 17.47 13.05
C THR A 121 -2.35 16.91 13.11
N VAL A 122 -2.67 16.10 14.13
CA VAL A 122 -4.00 15.50 14.29
C VAL A 122 -5.06 16.58 14.52
N THR A 123 -4.75 17.63 15.28
CA THR A 123 -5.67 18.74 15.54
C THR A 123 -6.01 19.51 14.27
N GLU A 124 -5.00 19.85 13.47
CA GLU A 124 -5.22 20.52 12.18
C GLU A 124 -6.02 19.62 11.24
N MET A 125 -5.66 18.35 11.14
CA MET A 125 -6.36 17.38 10.29
C MET A 125 -7.83 17.25 10.68
N ARG A 126 -8.14 17.16 11.97
CA ARG A 126 -9.51 17.14 12.49
C ARG A 126 -10.29 18.40 12.07
N SER A 127 -9.69 19.58 12.19
CA SER A 127 -10.31 20.84 11.75
C SER A 127 -10.60 20.87 10.25
N GLN A 128 -9.65 20.42 9.42
CA GLN A 128 -9.85 20.38 7.97
C GLN A 128 -10.97 19.41 7.57
N HIS A 129 -11.05 18.24 8.21
CA HIS A 129 -12.10 17.26 7.97
C HIS A 129 -13.48 17.73 8.45
N ALA A 130 -13.55 18.40 9.61
CA ALA A 130 -14.78 19.04 10.07
C ALA A 130 -15.26 20.13 9.09
N ASN A 131 -14.35 20.81 8.39
CA ASN A 131 -14.65 21.77 7.32
C ASN A 131 -14.93 21.11 5.95
N GLY A 132 -15.17 19.79 5.90
CA GLY A 132 -15.58 19.06 4.69
C GLY A 132 -14.44 18.64 3.77
N LYS A 133 -13.16 18.80 4.15
CA LYS A 133 -12.01 18.36 3.35
C LYS A 133 -11.65 16.90 3.61
N LYS A 134 -12.53 15.98 3.16
CA LYS A 134 -12.45 14.52 3.43
C LYS A 134 -11.20 13.79 2.92
N ASN A 135 -10.48 14.37 1.96
CA ASN A 135 -9.32 13.75 1.31
C ASN A 135 -7.98 14.31 1.82
N HIS A 136 -7.98 15.06 2.92
CA HIS A 136 -6.77 15.66 3.46
C HIS A 136 -6.01 14.62 4.29
N GLY A 137 -4.73 14.43 4.02
CA GLY A 137 -3.90 13.45 4.73
C GLY A 137 -2.51 13.97 4.99
N ILE A 138 -1.78 13.24 5.83
CA ILE A 138 -0.39 13.52 6.18
C ILE A 138 0.50 13.17 5.00
N ASN A 139 1.34 14.11 4.56
CA ASN A 139 2.37 13.87 3.54
C ASN A 139 3.78 13.89 4.12
N VAL A 140 4.32 12.67 4.27
CA VAL A 140 5.65 12.39 4.83
C VAL A 140 6.78 12.94 3.95
N ARG A 141 6.63 13.00 2.61
CA ARG A 141 7.70 13.49 1.72
C ARG A 141 7.88 15.00 1.75
N ARG A 142 6.81 15.74 1.98
CA ARG A 142 6.84 17.22 2.04
C ARG A 142 6.80 17.75 3.47
N VAL A 143 6.70 16.88 4.47
CA VAL A 143 6.58 17.25 5.89
C VAL A 143 5.48 18.32 6.07
N ARG A 144 4.40 18.20 5.30
CA ARG A 144 3.31 19.18 5.20
C ARG A 144 2.05 18.49 4.73
N PHE A 145 0.86 19.00 5.07
CA PHE A 145 -0.39 18.45 4.56
C PHE A 145 -0.48 18.55 3.03
N SER A 146 -1.02 17.52 2.40
CA SER A 146 -1.18 17.51 0.94
C SER A 146 -2.47 16.84 0.52
N TYR A 147 -3.03 17.34 -0.58
CA TYR A 147 -4.23 16.79 -1.20
C TYR A 147 -3.82 15.62 -2.09
N TYR A 148 -4.32 14.43 -1.81
CA TYR A 148 -3.79 13.20 -2.44
C TYR A 148 -4.40 12.84 -3.80
N ILE A 149 -5.47 13.52 -4.25
CA ILE A 149 -6.14 13.18 -5.51
C ILE A 149 -6.40 14.42 -6.35
N LYS A 150 -5.62 14.59 -7.44
CA LYS A 150 -5.84 15.58 -8.51
C LYS A 150 -6.56 15.00 -9.74
N ASN A 151 -6.67 13.67 -9.86
CA ASN A 151 -7.18 13.01 -11.06
C ASN A 151 -8.67 12.69 -10.95
N LYS A 152 -9.50 13.41 -11.72
CA LYS A 152 -10.97 13.22 -11.80
C LYS A 152 -11.42 11.90 -12.45
N SER A 153 -10.52 11.13 -13.07
CA SER A 153 -10.88 9.88 -13.77
C SER A 153 -11.03 8.65 -12.86
N LEU A 154 -10.57 8.71 -11.61
CA LEU A 154 -10.70 7.62 -10.64
C LEU A 154 -11.76 8.04 -9.62
N ARG A 155 -12.87 7.30 -9.54
CA ARG A 155 -13.95 7.59 -8.58
C ARG A 155 -13.48 7.20 -7.17
N LEU A 156 -13.50 8.17 -6.26
CA LEU A 156 -13.50 7.91 -4.82
C LEU A 156 -14.81 7.20 -4.50
N HIS A 157 -14.75 5.90 -4.21
CA HIS A 157 -15.95 5.18 -3.80
C HIS A 157 -16.15 5.38 -2.29
N PRO A 158 -17.30 5.90 -1.83
CA PRO A 158 -17.55 6.12 -0.40
C PRO A 158 -17.51 4.81 0.41
N GLU A 159 -17.77 3.66 -0.23
CA GLU A 159 -17.72 2.33 0.38
C GLU A 159 -16.33 1.66 0.33
N ALA A 160 -15.34 2.28 -0.31
CA ALA A 160 -13.99 1.70 -0.42
C ALA A 160 -13.20 1.70 0.92
N ALA A 161 -13.77 2.27 1.98
CA ALA A 161 -13.25 2.15 3.34
C ALA A 161 -13.04 0.68 3.77
N HIS A 162 -13.87 -0.25 3.29
CA HIS A 162 -13.74 -1.69 3.57
C HIS A 162 -12.51 -2.36 2.94
N ILE A 163 -11.83 -1.74 1.98
CA ILE A 163 -10.71 -2.36 1.25
C ILE A 163 -9.33 -1.93 1.80
N PHE A 164 -9.27 -0.92 2.69
CA PHE A 164 -8.02 -0.19 2.91
C PHE A 164 -7.07 -0.75 3.98
N GLN A 165 -7.52 -1.63 4.89
CA GLN A 165 -6.65 -2.15 5.95
C GLN A 165 -5.74 -3.31 5.52
N ILE A 166 -6.04 -4.02 4.42
CA ILE A 166 -5.39 -5.32 4.14
C ILE A 166 -4.24 -5.24 3.13
N CYS A 167 -4.24 -4.31 2.18
CA CYS A 167 -3.27 -4.37 1.07
C CYS A 167 -2.03 -3.47 1.21
N ALA A 168 -2.01 -2.47 2.10
CA ALA A 168 -0.85 -1.56 2.20
C ALA A 168 -0.28 -1.40 3.62
N GLY A 169 -1.07 -1.68 4.66
CA GLY A 169 -0.66 -1.46 6.06
C GLY A 169 0.01 -2.65 6.75
N PHE A 170 -0.05 -3.86 6.18
CA PHE A 170 0.45 -5.08 6.84
C PHE A 170 1.83 -5.55 6.36
N SER A 171 2.51 -4.81 5.47
CA SER A 171 3.89 -5.14 5.08
C SER A 171 4.93 -4.80 6.15
N ARG A 172 4.54 -4.20 7.29
CA ARG A 172 5.49 -3.82 8.35
C ARG A 172 5.44 -4.65 9.65
N ASP A 173 4.42 -5.47 9.95
CA ASP A 173 4.35 -6.08 11.30
C ASP A 173 3.86 -7.53 11.45
N PHE A 174 3.79 -8.36 10.40
CA PHE A 174 3.56 -9.81 10.58
C PHE A 174 4.50 -10.68 9.74
N ARG A 175 5.80 -10.61 10.06
CA ARG A 175 6.67 -11.78 9.87
C ARG A 175 6.58 -12.65 11.11
N TYR A 176 5.75 -13.68 11.07
CA TYR A 176 6.18 -15.05 11.30
C TYR A 176 5.06 -16.02 10.91
N ASN A 177 5.44 -16.98 10.06
CA ASN A 177 4.82 -18.29 9.88
C ASN A 177 3.62 -18.42 8.91
N LYS A 178 3.87 -18.25 7.61
CA LYS A 178 3.67 -19.32 6.61
C LYS A 178 4.60 -19.09 5.40
N PRO A 179 5.47 -20.03 5.02
CA PRO A 179 6.13 -19.97 3.73
C PRO A 179 5.06 -20.13 2.64
N PHE A 180 4.95 -19.16 1.74
CA PHE A 180 4.25 -19.36 0.48
C PHE A 180 5.15 -20.28 -0.36
N ARG A 181 4.93 -21.59 -0.25
CA ARG A 181 5.54 -22.58 -1.16
C ARG A 181 5.01 -22.31 -2.56
N TYR A 182 5.85 -21.78 -3.43
CA TYR A 182 5.67 -21.95 -4.86
C TYR A 182 6.36 -23.27 -5.23
N GLU A 183 5.64 -24.39 -5.10
CA GLU A 183 6.08 -25.64 -5.70
C GLU A 183 5.76 -25.58 -7.20
N SER A 184 6.78 -25.25 -7.99
CA SER A 184 6.87 -25.71 -9.38
C SER A 184 8.19 -26.46 -9.54
N PRO A 185 8.17 -27.73 -9.98
CA PRO A 185 9.31 -28.63 -9.93
C PRO A 185 10.34 -28.25 -11.01
N ASN A 186 11.61 -28.39 -10.64
CA ASN A 186 12.79 -28.32 -11.51
C ASN A 186 13.18 -26.92 -11.99
N PHE A 187 13.96 -26.22 -11.17
CA PHE A 187 15.11 -25.47 -11.70
C PHE A 187 16.33 -25.80 -10.84
N ILE A 188 17.16 -26.69 -11.40
CA ILE A 188 18.51 -26.97 -10.93
C ILE A 188 19.35 -25.76 -11.33
N VAL A 189 19.90 -25.05 -10.35
CA VAL A 189 21.07 -24.19 -10.56
C VAL A 189 22.28 -25.11 -10.38
N ASN A 190 23.00 -25.37 -11.47
CA ASN A 190 24.43 -25.67 -11.39
C ASN A 190 25.18 -24.35 -11.58
#